data_AF-A0A2T5X7H4-F1
#
_entry.id   AF-A0A2T5X7H4-F1
#
_cell.length_a   1.000
_cell.length_b   1.000
_cell.length_c   1.000
_cell.angle_alpha   90.00
_cell.angle_beta   90.00
_cell.angle_gamma   90.00
#
_symmetry.space_group_name_H-M   'P 1'
#
loop_
_entity.id
_entity.type
_entity.pdbx_description
1 polymer ?
#
loop_
_entity_poly.entity_id
_entity_poly.type
_entity_poly.pdbx_seq_one_letter_code
_entity_poly.pdbx_strand_id
1 'polypeptide(L)'
;MIRRAMGTSRACDPHNAPLIFHWYKAEHGKGLAKFFTETLQLNGVHDEHLLALARQELLQRLREYTDATLAEVRDIRRIERNPSYELFEILLKMRGVGLVRLYFIEPEILGAVGVGLHLHIKSTAHASDRAVKDMQDVEIDIAARRCAQGKFTNWDFPVDGLGKQ
;
A
#
# COMPACT_ATOMS: atom_id res chain seq x y z
N MET A 1 -18.93 0.07 26.15
CA MET A 1 -18.03 0.45 25.04
C MET A 1 -16.78 -0.38 25.15
N ILE A 2 -16.65 -1.43 24.33
CA ILE A 2 -15.43 -2.24 24.30
C ILE A 2 -14.39 -1.42 23.54
N ARG A 3 -13.32 -1.00 24.23
CA ARG A 3 -12.11 -0.51 23.57
C ARG A 3 -11.57 -1.68 22.76
N ARG A 4 -11.74 -1.65 21.43
CA ARG A 4 -11.09 -2.59 20.53
C ARG A 4 -9.59 -2.52 20.78
N ALA A 5 -8.93 -3.64 21.01
CA ALA A 5 -7.48 -3.71 20.96
C ALA A 5 -7.04 -3.11 19.62
N MET A 6 -6.17 -2.11 19.68
CA MET A 6 -5.61 -1.44 18.51
C MET A 6 -4.80 -2.48 17.73
N GLY A 7 -5.25 -2.88 16.54
CA GLY A 7 -4.74 -4.07 15.87
C GLY A 7 -3.41 -3.83 15.15
N THR A 8 -2.44 -4.72 15.39
CA THR A 8 -1.33 -4.95 14.45
C THR A 8 -1.88 -5.51 13.15
N SER A 9 -1.25 -5.21 12.00
CA SER A 9 -1.66 -5.84 10.74
C SER A 9 -1.52 -7.36 10.84
N ARG A 10 -2.46 -8.07 10.21
CA ARG A 10 -2.44 -9.54 10.11
C ARG A 10 -1.17 -10.07 9.48
N ALA A 11 -0.54 -9.30 8.60
CA ALA A 11 0.70 -9.68 7.93
C ALA A 11 1.92 -9.73 8.86
N CYS A 12 1.77 -9.41 10.15
CA CYS A 12 2.80 -9.55 11.17
C CYS A 12 2.72 -10.85 11.97
N ASP A 13 1.68 -11.67 11.77
CA ASP A 13 1.50 -12.94 12.46
C ASP A 13 1.41 -14.09 11.45
N PRO A 14 2.40 -15.00 11.41
CA PRO A 14 2.43 -16.14 10.50
C PRO A 14 1.18 -17.03 10.54
N HIS A 15 0.42 -17.03 11.64
CA HIS A 15 -0.83 -17.80 11.74
C HIS A 15 -1.95 -17.28 10.82
N ASN A 16 -1.83 -16.04 10.32
CA ASN A 16 -2.79 -15.46 9.39
C ASN A 16 -2.51 -15.84 7.92
N ALA A 17 -1.37 -16.47 7.62
CA ALA A 17 -1.05 -16.88 6.27
C ALA A 17 -1.92 -18.09 5.82
N PRO A 18 -2.31 -18.16 4.53
CA PRO A 18 -2.06 -17.16 3.50
C PRO A 18 -3.06 -15.99 3.57
N LEU A 19 -2.55 -14.77 3.46
CA LEU A 19 -3.34 -13.58 3.20
C LEU A 19 -3.51 -13.36 1.69
N ILE A 20 -4.55 -12.63 1.31
CA ILE A 20 -4.80 -12.20 -0.08
C ILE A 20 -4.65 -10.68 -0.13
N PHE A 21 -4.04 -10.16 -1.20
CA PHE A 21 -3.92 -8.72 -1.41
C PHE A 21 -4.69 -8.30 -2.67
N HIS A 22 -5.61 -7.34 -2.51
CA HIS A 22 -6.37 -6.72 -3.59
C HIS A 22 -5.98 -5.27 -3.78
N TRP A 23 -6.15 -4.76 -5.00
CA TRP A 23 -5.95 -3.36 -5.32
C TRP A 23 -7.27 -2.67 -5.61
N TYR A 24 -7.46 -1.50 -5.02
CA TYR A 24 -8.60 -0.62 -5.30
C TYR A 24 -8.50 -0.03 -6.70
N LYS A 25 -9.43 -0.40 -7.57
CA LYS A 25 -9.60 0.17 -8.90
C LYS A 25 -10.62 1.31 -8.86
N ALA A 26 -10.15 2.54 -8.70
CA ALA A 26 -10.99 3.74 -8.91
C ALA A 26 -11.35 3.92 -10.41
N GLU A 27 -12.26 4.85 -10.71
CA GLU A 27 -12.92 5.18 -12.00
C GLU A 27 -12.13 5.03 -13.32
N HIS A 28 -10.80 4.98 -13.30
CA HIS A 28 -9.95 4.77 -14.48
C HIS A 28 -9.47 3.31 -14.69
N GLY A 29 -9.89 2.38 -13.82
CA GLY A 29 -9.71 0.93 -14.02
C GLY A 29 -8.26 0.42 -14.01
N LYS A 30 -7.30 1.23 -13.55
CA LYS A 30 -5.88 0.85 -13.57
C LYS A 30 -5.59 -0.17 -12.48
N GLY A 31 -5.05 -1.32 -12.87
CA GLY A 31 -4.46 -2.29 -11.93
C GLY A 31 -3.20 -1.72 -11.25
N LEU A 32 -2.80 -2.33 -10.13
CA LEU A 32 -1.65 -1.88 -9.33
C LEU A 32 -0.39 -1.72 -10.18
N ALA A 33 -0.10 -2.67 -11.08
CA ALA A 33 1.06 -2.63 -11.97
C ALA A 33 1.16 -1.35 -12.79
N LYS A 34 0.03 -0.96 -13.40
CA LYS A 34 -0.06 0.23 -14.24
C LYS A 34 0.05 1.49 -13.40
N PHE A 35 -0.70 1.56 -12.30
CA PHE A 35 -0.64 2.70 -11.38
C PHE A 35 0.77 2.91 -10.80
N PHE A 36 1.43 1.82 -10.41
CA PHE A 36 2.79 1.84 -9.89
C PHE A 36 3.79 2.34 -10.94
N THR A 37 3.77 1.77 -12.14
CA THR A 37 4.66 2.18 -13.23
C THR A 37 4.47 3.66 -13.59
N GLU A 38 3.22 4.12 -13.72
CA GLU A 38 2.94 5.53 -13.98
C GLU A 38 3.42 6.44 -12.83
N THR A 39 3.28 6.00 -11.58
CA THR A 39 3.77 6.75 -10.41
C THR A 39 5.28 6.91 -10.46
N LEU A 40 6.02 5.84 -10.81
CA LEU A 40 7.48 5.89 -10.99
C LEU A 40 7.87 6.89 -12.09
N GLN A 41 7.23 6.80 -13.25
CA GLN A 41 7.50 7.67 -14.40
C GLN A 41 7.17 9.15 -14.10
N LEU A 42 6.07 9.44 -13.41
CA LEU A 42 5.73 10.80 -13.00
C LEU A 42 6.76 11.42 -12.04
N ASN A 43 7.56 10.58 -11.36
CA ASN A 43 8.65 10.99 -10.48
C ASN A 43 10.02 10.87 -11.14
N GLY A 44 10.09 10.81 -12.47
CA GLY A 44 11.33 10.86 -13.24
C GLY A 44 12.05 9.51 -13.41
N VAL A 45 11.44 8.40 -12.98
CA VAL A 45 11.99 7.06 -13.18
C VAL A 45 11.49 6.53 -14.53
N HIS A 46 12.31 6.71 -15.58
CA HIS A 46 12.00 6.27 -16.94
C HIS A 46 12.88 5.12 -17.44
N ASP A 47 13.93 4.78 -16.70
CA ASP A 47 14.82 3.68 -17.06
C ASP A 47 14.09 2.32 -16.91
N GLU A 48 13.99 1.58 -18.02
CA GLU A 48 13.24 0.32 -18.06
C GLU A 48 13.80 -0.75 -17.13
N HIS A 49 15.12 -0.76 -16.91
CA HIS A 49 15.74 -1.68 -15.97
C HIS A 49 15.36 -1.34 -14.52
N LEU A 50 15.38 -0.06 -14.15
CA LEU A 50 14.91 0.40 -12.84
C LEU A 50 13.40 0.15 -12.66
N LEU A 51 12.58 0.35 -13.68
CA LEU A 51 11.14 0.04 -13.64
C LEU A 51 10.90 -1.46 -13.40
N ALA A 52 11.63 -2.33 -14.09
CA ALA A 52 11.54 -3.77 -13.90
C ALA A 52 12.00 -4.19 -12.48
N LEU A 53 13.09 -3.62 -12.00
CA LEU A 53 13.61 -3.88 -10.65
C LEU A 53 12.59 -3.45 -9.57
N ALA A 54 12.04 -2.24 -9.68
CA ALA A 54 11.06 -1.72 -8.75
C ALA A 54 9.78 -2.58 -8.73
N ARG A 55 9.35 -3.10 -9.89
CA ARG A 55 8.21 -4.04 -9.98
C ARG A 55 8.50 -5.35 -9.24
N GLN A 56 9.71 -5.89 -9.37
CA GLN A 56 10.11 -7.10 -8.64
C GLN A 56 10.14 -6.87 -7.12
N GLU A 57 10.61 -5.71 -6.68
CA GLU A 57 10.65 -5.34 -5.26
C GLU A 57 9.23 -5.16 -4.68
N LEU A 58 8.31 -4.53 -5.44
CA LEU A 58 6.90 -4.46 -5.06
C LEU A 58 6.29 -5.87 -4.93
N LEU A 59 6.50 -6.72 -5.92
CA LEU A 59 6.03 -8.10 -5.92
C LEU A 59 6.55 -8.89 -4.72
N GLN A 60 7.84 -8.74 -4.40
CA GLN A 60 8.45 -9.40 -3.26
C GLN A 60 7.82 -8.95 -1.95
N ARG A 61 7.60 -7.65 -1.79
CA ARG A 61 6.95 -7.10 -0.60
C ARG A 61 5.50 -7.54 -0.45
N LEU A 62 4.77 -7.67 -1.57
CA LEU A 62 3.41 -8.22 -1.55
C LEU A 62 3.40 -9.72 -1.22
N ARG A 63 4.40 -10.50 -1.65
CA ARG A 63 4.56 -11.89 -1.18
C ARG A 63 4.82 -11.98 0.31
N GLU A 64 5.71 -11.14 0.83
CA GLU A 64 5.97 -11.06 2.27
C GLU A 64 4.69 -10.71 3.06
N TYR A 65 3.83 -9.86 2.50
CA TYR A 65 2.49 -9.59 3.02
C TYR A 65 1.61 -10.85 2.99
N THR A 66 1.47 -11.53 1.84
CA THR A 66 0.62 -12.72 1.71
C THR A 66 1.07 -13.89 2.58
N ASP A 67 2.37 -13.99 2.83
CA ASP A 67 2.97 -15.02 3.68
C ASP A 67 2.96 -14.63 5.17
N ALA A 68 2.43 -13.45 5.50
CA ALA A 68 2.38 -12.88 6.85
C ALA A 68 3.74 -12.85 7.57
N THR A 69 4.77 -12.36 6.85
CA THR A 69 6.16 -12.29 7.32
C THR A 69 6.68 -10.87 7.54
N LEU A 70 5.81 -9.85 7.45
CA LEU A 70 6.20 -8.45 7.61
C LEU A 70 6.46 -8.11 9.08
N ALA A 71 7.53 -7.37 9.38
CA ALA A 71 7.77 -6.87 10.72
C ALA A 71 7.08 -5.51 10.94
N GLU A 72 6.36 -5.38 12.05
CA GLU A 72 5.76 -4.11 12.48
C GLU A 72 6.84 -3.02 12.63
N VAL A 73 6.47 -1.77 12.36
CA VAL A 73 7.29 -0.55 12.34
C VAL A 73 8.34 -0.53 11.22
N ARG A 74 9.00 -1.65 10.94
CA ARG A 74 10.05 -1.75 9.93
C ARG A 74 9.48 -1.86 8.52
N ASP A 75 8.56 -2.80 8.32
CA ASP A 75 8.00 -3.14 7.02
C ASP A 75 6.58 -2.63 6.85
N ILE A 76 5.84 -2.58 7.96
CA ILE A 76 4.44 -2.17 7.99
C ILE A 76 4.13 -1.36 9.24
N ARG A 77 3.27 -0.36 9.12
CA ARG A 77 2.88 0.50 10.23
C ARG A 77 1.39 0.83 10.19
N ARG A 78 0.75 0.83 11.36
CA ARG A 78 -0.60 1.35 11.54
C ARG A 78 -0.62 2.89 11.54
N ILE A 79 -1.65 3.47 10.91
CA ILE A 79 -1.86 4.91 10.80
C ILE A 79 -3.02 5.31 11.70
N GLU A 80 -2.70 6.04 12.76
CA GLU A 80 -3.66 6.52 13.75
C GLU A 80 -4.25 7.86 13.30
N ARG A 81 -5.17 7.84 12.33
CA ARG A 81 -5.82 9.06 11.81
C ARG A 81 -7.34 8.96 11.64
N ASN A 82 -7.89 7.74 11.51
CA ASN A 82 -9.34 7.55 11.36
C ASN A 82 -9.88 6.57 12.40
N PRO A 83 -10.91 6.93 13.21
CA PRO A 83 -11.52 6.01 14.16
C PRO A 83 -12.45 4.97 13.50
N SER A 84 -12.81 5.15 12.23
CA SER A 84 -13.85 4.36 11.55
C SER A 84 -13.32 3.09 10.89
N TYR A 85 -12.02 3.01 10.61
CA TYR A 85 -11.35 1.85 10.03
C TYR A 85 -9.86 1.87 10.35
N GLU A 86 -9.23 0.69 10.32
CA GLU A 86 -7.79 0.57 10.53
C GLU A 86 -7.06 0.72 9.20
N LEU A 87 -6.25 1.77 9.10
CA LEU A 87 -5.40 2.06 7.94
C LEU A 87 -3.96 1.69 8.25
N PHE A 88 -3.30 1.07 7.29
CA PHE A 88 -1.90 0.64 7.38
C PHE A 88 -1.08 1.19 6.22
N GLU A 89 0.23 1.34 6.42
CA GLU A 89 1.23 1.58 5.38
C GLU A 89 2.23 0.44 5.32
N ILE A 90 2.47 -0.10 4.12
CA ILE A 90 3.66 -0.89 3.82
C ILE A 90 4.75 0.07 3.35
N LEU A 91 5.94 -0.07 3.93
CA LEU A 91 7.14 0.70 3.61
C LEU A 91 7.98 -0.10 2.61
N LEU A 92 8.28 0.49 1.44
CA LEU A 92 9.10 -0.14 0.41
C LEU A 92 10.32 0.75 0.12
N LYS A 93 11.50 0.32 0.55
CA LYS A 93 12.76 0.99 0.18
C LYS A 93 13.27 0.39 -1.13
N MET A 94 13.07 1.10 -2.24
CA MET A 94 13.35 0.60 -3.57
C MET A 94 14.66 1.15 -4.13
N ARG A 95 15.46 0.27 -4.74
CA ARG A 95 16.77 0.64 -5.31
C ARG A 95 16.59 1.56 -6.51
N GLY A 96 17.30 2.69 -6.50
CA GLY A 96 17.22 3.69 -7.58
C GLY A 96 15.93 4.51 -7.62
N VAL A 97 14.98 4.26 -6.71
CA VAL A 97 13.70 4.98 -6.64
C VAL A 97 13.58 5.77 -5.34
N GLY A 98 13.91 5.15 -4.20
CA GLY A 98 13.73 5.73 -2.87
C GLY A 98 12.62 5.04 -2.07
N LEU A 99 12.01 5.77 -1.13
CA LEU A 99 10.97 5.21 -0.26
C LEU A 99 9.60 5.35 -0.92
N VAL A 100 8.96 4.21 -1.18
CA VAL A 100 7.57 4.11 -1.62
C VAL A 100 6.71 3.67 -0.45
N ARG A 101 5.51 4.23 -0.34
CA ARG A 101 4.53 3.85 0.68
C ARG A 101 3.27 3.38 0.00
N LEU A 102 2.81 2.19 0.39
CA LEU A 102 1.53 1.63 -0.03
C LEU A 102 0.58 1.69 1.16
N TYR A 103 -0.53 2.40 1.00
CA TYR A 103 -1.61 2.48 1.98
C TYR A 103 -2.69 1.46 1.71
N PHE A 104 -3.15 0.78 2.74
CA PHE A 104 -4.13 -0.29 2.61
C PHE A 104 -4.93 -0.51 3.91
N ILE A 105 -6.02 -1.27 3.81
CA ILE A 105 -6.88 -1.66 4.93
C ILE A 105 -7.02 -3.19 4.98
N GLU A 106 -7.40 -3.72 6.14
CA GLU A 106 -7.69 -5.15 6.35
C GLU A 106 -9.13 -5.33 6.86
N PRO A 107 -10.15 -5.21 5.99
CA PRO A 107 -11.53 -5.22 6.44
C PRO A 107 -11.90 -6.60 7.00
N GLU A 108 -12.36 -6.65 8.24
CA GLU A 108 -12.76 -7.91 8.89
C GLU A 108 -13.81 -8.70 8.11
N ILE A 109 -14.74 -7.99 7.46
CA ILE A 109 -15.80 -8.60 6.65
C ILE A 109 -15.27 -9.44 5.47
N LEU A 110 -14.01 -9.25 5.08
CA LEU A 110 -13.38 -9.99 3.98
C LEU A 110 -12.47 -11.12 4.46
N GLY A 111 -12.38 -11.36 5.77
CA GLY A 111 -11.46 -12.35 6.32
C GLY A 111 -10.01 -11.97 6.03
N ALA A 112 -9.21 -12.92 5.54
CA ALA A 112 -7.76 -12.84 5.33
C ALA A 112 -7.35 -11.96 4.13
N VAL A 113 -7.88 -10.75 4.03
CA VAL A 113 -7.73 -9.88 2.86
C VAL A 113 -7.20 -8.49 3.25
N GLY A 114 -6.15 -8.07 2.55
CA GLY A 114 -5.70 -6.68 2.48
C GLY A 114 -6.18 -5.99 1.21
N VAL A 115 -6.59 -4.72 1.31
CA VAL A 115 -7.04 -3.91 0.16
C VAL A 115 -6.18 -2.66 0.05
N GLY A 116 -5.29 -2.64 -0.93
CA GLY A 116 -4.48 -1.49 -1.31
C GLY A 116 -5.33 -0.34 -1.83
N LEU A 117 -5.18 0.83 -1.23
CA LEU A 117 -5.98 2.01 -1.51
C LEU A 117 -5.18 3.05 -2.30
N HIS A 118 -3.91 3.23 -1.94
CA HIS A 118 -3.08 4.28 -2.51
C HIS A 118 -1.60 3.92 -2.43
N LEU A 119 -0.79 4.48 -3.32
CA LEU A 119 0.65 4.34 -3.32
C LEU A 119 1.27 5.66 -3.77
N HIS A 120 2.34 6.08 -3.11
CA HIS A 120 3.13 7.24 -3.52
C HIS A 120 4.61 7.04 -3.23
N ILE A 121 5.45 7.82 -3.91
CA ILE A 121 6.89 7.92 -3.64
C ILE A 121 7.08 9.08 -2.67
N LYS A 122 7.74 8.82 -1.55
CA LYS A 122 8.05 9.86 -0.58
C LYS A 122 9.15 10.75 -1.14
N SER A 123 8.79 11.97 -1.54
CA SER A 123 9.74 13.04 -1.84
C SER A 123 10.01 13.86 -0.58
N THR A 124 11.26 13.93 -0.14
CA THR A 124 11.70 14.78 0.99
C THR A 124 12.68 15.86 0.57
N ALA A 125 12.83 16.13 -0.73
CA ALA A 125 13.79 17.11 -1.19
C ALA A 125 13.39 18.51 -0.70
N HIS A 126 14.25 19.12 0.12
CA HIS A 126 14.20 20.52 0.57
C HIS A 126 12.95 20.97 1.36
N ALA A 127 12.14 20.03 1.87
CA ALA A 127 10.97 20.35 2.69
C ALA A 127 11.31 20.35 4.19
N SER A 128 10.69 21.25 4.96
CA SER A 128 10.74 21.22 6.43
C SER A 128 10.00 20.00 6.97
N ASP A 129 10.30 19.56 8.19
CA ASP A 129 9.60 18.42 8.83
C ASP A 129 8.08 18.61 8.85
N ARG A 130 7.63 19.84 9.08
CA ARG A 130 6.20 20.19 9.03
C ARG A 130 5.63 20.00 7.63
N ALA A 131 6.31 20.49 6.59
CA ALA A 131 5.87 20.32 5.21
C ALA A 131 5.86 18.84 4.79
N VAL A 132 6.85 18.04 5.21
CA VAL A 132 6.88 16.59 4.97
C VAL A 132 5.68 15.90 5.64
N LYS A 133 5.33 16.32 6.86
CA LYS A 133 4.14 15.81 7.56
C LYS A 133 2.85 16.19 6.83
N ASP A 134 2.71 17.45 6.45
CA ASP A 134 1.51 17.94 5.75
C ASP A 134 1.33 17.23 4.40
N MET A 135 2.43 16.98 3.67
CA MET A 135 2.40 16.18 2.43
C MET A 135 1.97 14.72 2.71
N GLN A 136 2.54 14.08 3.74
CA GLN A 136 2.13 12.72 4.12
C GLN A 136 0.65 12.66 4.49
N ASP A 137 0.15 13.68 5.18
CA ASP A 137 -1.25 13.79 5.58
C ASP A 137 -2.19 13.86 4.37
N VAL A 138 -1.80 14.55 3.29
CA VAL A 138 -2.54 14.58 2.02
C VAL A 138 -2.66 13.19 1.40
N GLU A 139 -1.57 12.41 1.40
CA GLU A 139 -1.57 11.04 0.83
C GLU A 139 -2.44 10.08 1.66
N ILE A 140 -2.43 10.23 2.98
CA ILE A 140 -3.32 9.50 3.88
C ILE A 140 -4.77 9.90 3.62
N ASP A 141 -5.06 11.18 3.40
CA ASP A 141 -6.40 11.65 3.05
C ASP A 141 -6.89 11.10 1.71
N ILE A 142 -6.01 10.92 0.72
CA ILE A 142 -6.35 10.24 -0.54
C ILE A 142 -6.76 8.79 -0.27
N ALA A 143 -5.96 8.04 0.50
CA ALA A 143 -6.29 6.66 0.88
C ALA A 143 -7.62 6.59 1.64
N ALA A 144 -7.82 7.51 2.59
CA ALA A 144 -9.02 7.60 3.39
C ALA A 144 -10.28 7.84 2.57
N ARG A 145 -10.22 8.80 1.63
CA ARG A 145 -11.32 9.05 0.70
C ARG A 145 -11.63 7.83 -0.16
N ARG A 146 -10.61 7.12 -0.66
CA ARG A 146 -10.80 5.89 -1.44
C ARG A 146 -11.45 4.78 -0.63
N CYS A 147 -11.09 4.65 0.65
CA CYS A 147 -11.77 3.74 1.58
C CYS A 147 -13.25 4.10 1.75
N ALA A 148 -13.57 5.39 1.95
CA ALA A 148 -14.94 5.85 2.14
C ALA A 148 -15.80 5.78 0.85
N GLN A 149 -15.18 5.99 -0.31
CA GLN A 149 -15.84 5.93 -1.63
C GLN A 149 -15.99 4.50 -2.15
N GLY A 150 -15.21 3.55 -1.60
CA GLY A 150 -15.23 2.16 -2.02
C GLY A 150 -16.57 1.51 -1.72
N LYS A 151 -17.44 1.39 -2.74
CA LYS A 151 -18.41 0.29 -2.77
C LYS A 151 -17.58 -1.00 -2.87
N PHE A 152 -17.90 -2.01 -2.06
CA PHE A 152 -17.23 -3.32 -1.98
C PHE A 152 -17.01 -4.05 -3.34
N THR A 153 -17.56 -3.51 -4.44
CA THR A 153 -17.55 -4.06 -5.81
C THR A 153 -16.37 -3.62 -6.71
N ASN A 154 -15.43 -2.80 -6.23
CA ASN A 154 -14.38 -2.18 -7.07
C ASN A 154 -12.95 -2.72 -6.84
N TRP A 155 -12.82 -3.98 -6.41
CA TRP A 155 -11.53 -4.59 -6.08
C TRP A 155 -11.12 -5.62 -7.13
N ASP A 156 -9.85 -5.56 -7.55
CA ASP A 156 -9.31 -6.45 -8.56
C ASP A 156 -8.91 -7.82 -7.98
N PHE A 157 -9.30 -8.89 -8.66
CA PHE A 157 -8.83 -10.26 -8.46
C PHE A 157 -8.11 -10.68 -9.76
N PRO A 158 -6.90 -11.27 -9.82
CA PRO A 158 -5.87 -11.64 -8.83
C PRO A 158 -4.46 -11.04 -9.13
N VAL A 159 -3.45 -11.42 -8.32
CA VAL A 159 -2.04 -10.94 -8.30
C VAL A 159 -1.18 -11.47 -9.48
N ASP A 160 -1.74 -12.30 -10.36
CA ASP A 160 -1.01 -12.99 -11.46
C ASP A 160 -0.58 -12.06 -12.63
N GLY A 161 -0.93 -10.77 -12.59
CA GLY A 161 -0.73 -9.83 -13.71
C GLY A 161 0.55 -9.00 -13.70
N LEU A 162 1.39 -9.08 -12.65
CA LEU A 162 2.57 -8.22 -12.51
C LEU A 162 3.84 -8.77 -13.20
N GLY A 163 3.75 -9.94 -13.86
CA GLY A 163 4.87 -10.65 -14.49
C GLY A 163 4.79 -10.84 -16.01
N LYS A 164 3.82 -10.23 -16.70
CA LYS A 164 3.73 -10.32 -18.17
C LYS A 164 3.39 -8.97 -18.79
N GLN A 165 4.41 -8.19 -19.11
CA GLN A 165 4.49 -7.39 -20.35
C GLN A 165 5.97 -7.33 -20.76
#